data_AF-A0A9W6KD95-F1
#
_entry.id   AF-A0A9W6KD95-F1
#
_cell.length_a   1.000
_cell.length_b   1.000
_cell.length_c   1.000
_cell.angle_alpha   90.00
_cell.angle_beta   90.00
_cell.angle_gamma   90.00
#
_symmetry.space_group_name_H-M   'P 1'
#
loop_
_entity.id
_entity.type
_entity.pdbx_description
1 polymer ?
#
loop_
_entity_poly.entity_id
_entity_poly.type
_entity_poly.pdbx_seq_one_letter_code
_entity_poly.pdbx_strand_id
1 'polypeptide(L)'
;MLFARLFLLLQALVLGGFGVAYFTYPQEMAALTGMILMQGSAVVDVRAYYGALQLGLAVFLLSSAVRPAFIRPALSLLTLLFAALALGRTGGLYLDGTVGQTFNLYAMAYEATSAVLSYIGFRRLPG
;
A
#
# COMPACT_ATOMS: atom_id res chain seq x y z
N MET A 1 -22.01 -3.52 -3.57
CA MET A 1 -21.31 -3.57 -2.27
C MET A 1 -20.34 -4.75 -2.11
N LEU A 2 -20.65 -5.95 -2.63
CA LEU A 2 -19.76 -7.11 -2.54
C LEU A 2 -18.34 -6.85 -3.09
N PHE A 3 -18.23 -6.29 -4.30
CA PHE A 3 -16.94 -5.91 -4.90
C PHE A 3 -16.08 -5.06 -3.96
N ALA A 4 -16.65 -3.99 -3.40
CA ALA A 4 -15.95 -3.10 -2.48
C ALA A 4 -15.43 -3.84 -1.25
N ARG A 5 -16.25 -4.71 -0.64
CA ARG A 5 -15.82 -5.52 0.52
C ARG A 5 -14.68 -6.47 0.16
N LEU A 6 -14.82 -7.22 -0.94
CA LEU A 6 -13.77 -8.15 -1.38
C LEU A 6 -12.47 -7.41 -1.70
N PHE A 7 -12.56 -6.23 -2.31
CA PHE A 7 -11.41 -5.40 -2.60
C PHE A 7 -10.73 -4.89 -1.32
N LEU A 8 -11.50 -4.43 -0.33
CA LEU A 8 -10.95 -4.02 0.98
C LEU A 8 -10.26 -5.19 1.70
N LEU A 9 -10.86 -6.39 1.67
CA LEU A 9 -10.26 -7.59 2.26
C LEU A 9 -8.96 -7.99 1.56
N LEU A 10 -8.94 -7.96 0.22
CA LEU A 10 -7.73 -8.24 -0.57
C LEU A 10 -6.61 -7.26 -0.20
N GLN A 11 -6.93 -5.96 -0.16
CA GLN A 11 -5.95 -4.92 0.18
C GLN A 11 -5.47 -5.04 1.62
N ALA A 12 -6.35 -5.41 2.54
CA ALA A 12 -5.97 -5.70 3.91
C ALA A 12 -5.02 -6.90 4.03
N LEU A 13 -5.24 -7.96 3.25
CA LEU A 13 -4.33 -9.11 3.22
C LEU A 13 -2.96 -8.73 2.65
N VAL A 14 -2.92 -7.94 1.57
CA VAL A 14 -1.65 -7.51 0.97
C VAL A 14 -0.89 -6.59 1.92
N LEU A 15 -1.52 -5.51 2.41
CA LEU A 15 -0.89 -4.57 3.35
C LEU A 15 -0.54 -5.25 4.68
N GLY A 16 -1.38 -6.18 5.15
CA GLY A 16 -1.12 -6.96 6.35
C GLY A 16 0.09 -7.88 6.16
N GLY A 17 0.15 -8.62 5.05
CA GLY A 17 1.25 -9.51 4.72
C GLY A 17 2.58 -8.77 4.57
N PHE A 18 2.61 -7.70 3.78
CA PHE A 18 3.81 -6.86 3.66
C PHE A 18 4.15 -6.17 4.98
N GLY A 19 3.17 -5.68 5.73
CA GLY A 19 3.38 -5.08 7.04
C GLY A 19 4.03 -6.04 8.04
N VAL A 20 3.56 -7.30 8.11
CA VAL A 20 4.21 -8.33 8.94
C VAL A 20 5.63 -8.60 8.44
N ALA A 21 5.83 -8.74 7.14
CA ALA A 21 7.13 -9.05 6.55
C ALA A 21 8.15 -7.93 6.82
N TYR A 22 7.81 -6.66 6.56
CA TYR A 22 8.68 -5.51 6.86
C TYR A 22 8.90 -5.32 8.36
N PHE A 23 7.92 -5.65 9.20
CA PHE A 23 8.10 -5.57 10.64
C PHE A 23 9.02 -6.68 11.17
N THR A 24 8.98 -7.89 10.63
CA THR A 24 9.74 -9.05 11.14
C THR A 24 11.13 -9.16 10.49
N TYR A 25 11.20 -9.00 9.16
CA TYR A 25 12.37 -9.16 8.30
C TYR A 25 12.69 -7.86 7.52
N PRO A 26 12.97 -6.74 8.21
CA PRO A 26 13.12 -5.42 7.55
C PRO A 26 14.32 -5.35 6.61
N GLN A 27 15.42 -6.07 6.89
CA GLN A 27 16.62 -6.03 6.07
C GLN A 27 16.40 -6.71 4.74
N GLU A 28 15.82 -7.91 4.79
CA GLU A 28 15.48 -8.72 3.62
C GLU A 28 14.46 -8.01 2.74
N MET A 29 13.44 -7.40 3.35
CA MET A 29 12.43 -6.66 2.61
C MET A 29 12.98 -5.37 1.98
N ALA A 30 13.82 -4.62 2.70
CA ALA A 30 14.47 -3.43 2.16
C ALA A 30 15.43 -3.76 1.00
N ALA A 31 16.12 -4.90 1.07
CA ALA A 31 17.01 -5.36 0.01
C ALA A 31 16.28 -5.64 -1.32
N LEU A 32 14.97 -5.95 -1.30
CA LEU A 32 14.17 -6.14 -2.53
C LEU A 32 14.13 -4.90 -3.44
N THR A 33 14.25 -3.71 -2.84
CA THR A 33 14.34 -2.42 -3.53
C THR A 33 15.76 -1.90 -3.64
N GLY A 34 16.77 -2.69 -3.23
CA GLY A 34 18.16 -2.26 -3.16
C GLY A 34 18.48 -1.30 -2.00
N MET A 35 17.57 -1.14 -1.02
CA MET A 35 17.87 -0.34 0.17
C MET A 35 18.83 -1.09 1.10
N ILE A 36 19.83 -0.38 1.62
CA ILE A 36 20.81 -0.91 2.58
C ILE A 36 20.61 -0.18 3.91
N LEU A 37 20.15 -0.90 4.94
CA LEU A 37 19.88 -0.31 6.25
C LEU A 37 21.13 -0.42 7.14
N MET A 38 21.97 0.61 7.06
CA MET A 38 23.30 0.65 7.70
C MET A 38 23.27 0.80 9.22
N GLN A 39 22.22 1.42 9.76
CA GLN A 39 22.12 1.72 11.20
C GLN A 39 20.86 1.11 11.80
N GLY A 40 20.89 0.81 13.10
CA GLY A 40 19.72 0.35 13.84
C GLY A 40 18.54 1.32 13.78
N SER A 41 18.81 2.63 13.72
CA SER A 41 17.79 3.68 13.51
C SER A 41 17.05 3.49 12.18
N ALA A 42 17.76 3.26 11.07
CA ALA A 42 17.15 3.01 9.76
C ALA A 42 16.28 1.73 9.77
N VAL A 43 16.69 0.70 10.52
CA VAL A 43 15.88 -0.52 10.70
C VAL A 43 14.59 -0.22 11.46
N VAL A 44 14.66 0.59 12.51
CA VAL A 44 13.47 1.00 13.28
C VAL A 44 12.51 1.83 12.41
N ASP A 45 13.04 2.75 11.61
CA ASP A 45 12.23 3.56 10.69
C ASP A 45 11.50 2.70 9.65
N VAL A 46 12.20 1.71 9.07
CA VAL A 46 11.57 0.76 8.14
C VAL A 46 10.47 -0.05 8.82
N ARG A 47 10.70 -0.53 10.05
CA ARG A 47 9.67 -1.24 10.82
C ARG A 47 8.46 -0.36 11.11
N ALA A 48 8.66 0.93 11.38
CA ALA A 48 7.58 1.87 11.66
C ALA A 48 6.74 2.16 10.40
N TYR A 49 7.38 2.58 9.31
CA TYR A 49 6.70 3.06 8.09
C TYR A 49 6.27 1.96 7.13
N TYR A 50 7.11 0.94 6.94
CA TYR A 50 6.79 -0.15 6.02
C TYR A 50 6.17 -1.34 6.75
N GLY A 51 6.38 -1.46 8.07
CA GLY A 51 5.76 -2.50 8.89
C GLY A 51 4.46 -2.03 9.56
N ALA A 52 4.60 -1.34 10.69
CA ALA A 52 3.51 -1.01 11.61
C ALA A 52 2.43 -0.12 10.99
N LEU A 53 2.80 0.86 10.16
CA LEU A 53 1.83 1.70 9.44
C LEU A 53 0.96 0.85 8.49
N GLN A 54 1.57 -0.08 7.74
CA GLN A 54 0.83 -0.97 6.84
C GLN A 54 -0.11 -1.91 7.61
N LEU A 55 0.33 -2.41 8.77
CA LEU A 55 -0.51 -3.19 9.68
C LEU A 55 -1.71 -2.39 10.20
N GLY A 56 -1.49 -1.14 10.61
CA GLY A 56 -2.57 -0.26 11.05
C GLY A 56 -3.61 -0.03 9.94
N LEU A 57 -3.15 0.22 8.72
CA LEU A 57 -4.02 0.33 7.54
C LEU A 57 -4.78 -0.98 7.28
N ALA A 58 -4.11 -2.13 7.33
CA ALA A 58 -4.74 -3.43 7.13
C ALA A 58 -5.88 -3.68 8.13
N VAL A 59 -5.65 -3.40 9.42
CA VAL A 59 -6.68 -3.49 10.47
C VAL A 59 -7.86 -2.56 10.19
N PHE A 60 -7.59 -1.31 9.77
CA PHE A 60 -8.64 -0.37 9.40
C PHE A 60 -9.48 -0.90 8.22
N LEU A 61 -8.86 -1.44 7.18
CA LEU A 61 -9.54 -2.00 6.01
C LEU A 61 -10.37 -3.24 6.36
N LEU A 62 -9.84 -4.16 7.18
CA LEU A 62 -10.60 -5.31 7.71
C LEU A 62 -11.84 -4.84 8.46
N SER A 63 -11.68 -3.86 9.36
CA SER A 63 -12.79 -3.31 10.13
C SER A 63 -13.83 -2.60 9.25
N SER A 64 -13.38 -1.99 8.15
CA SER A 64 -14.25 -1.31 7.19
C SER A 64 -15.03 -2.29 6.32
N ALA A 65 -14.47 -3.47 6.01
CA ALA A 65 -15.16 -4.51 5.27
C ALA A 65 -16.39 -5.08 6.00
N VAL A 66 -16.36 -5.12 7.35
CA VAL A 66 -17.49 -5.57 8.19
C VAL A 66 -18.47 -4.46 8.56
N ARG A 67 -18.09 -3.18 8.44
CA ARG A 67 -18.94 -2.03 8.78
C ARG A 67 -19.32 -1.22 7.53
N PRO A 68 -20.55 -1.35 7.00
CA PRO A 68 -20.98 -0.70 5.76
C PRO A 68 -20.71 0.82 5.71
N ALA A 69 -20.86 1.51 6.83
CA ALA A 69 -20.62 2.95 6.95
C ALA A 69 -19.18 3.37 6.64
N PHE A 70 -18.20 2.49 6.85
CA PHE A 70 -16.78 2.78 6.62
C PHE A 70 -16.27 2.35 5.24
N ILE A 71 -17.07 1.62 4.45
CA ILE A 71 -16.65 1.16 3.11
C ILE A 71 -16.30 2.35 2.20
N ARG A 72 -17.16 3.37 2.17
CA ARG A 72 -16.97 4.54 1.30
C ARG A 72 -15.74 5.37 1.73
N PRO A 73 -15.57 5.73 3.02
CA PRO A 73 -14.32 6.34 3.52
C PRO A 73 -13.07 5.50 3.23
N ALA A 74 -13.12 4.18 3.42
CA ALA A 74 -11.97 3.30 3.19
C ALA A 74 -11.55 3.27 1.72
N LEU A 75 -12.49 3.23 0.78
CA LEU A 75 -12.19 3.32 -0.65
C LEU A 75 -11.63 4.69 -1.06
N SER A 76 -12.13 5.77 -0.44
CA SER A 76 -11.57 7.11 -0.64
C SER A 76 -10.12 7.19 -0.16
N LEU A 77 -9.83 6.65 1.02
CA LEU A 77 -8.47 6.55 1.56
C LEU A 77 -7.57 5.76 0.62
N LEU A 78 -7.97 4.56 0.19
CA LEU A 78 -7.18 3.73 -0.71
C LEU A 78 -6.89 4.42 -2.05
N THR A 79 -7.87 5.16 -2.57
CA THR A 79 -7.69 5.92 -3.81
C THR A 79 -6.59 6.96 -3.67
N LEU A 80 -6.66 7.77 -2.60
CA LEU A 80 -5.68 8.82 -2.36
C LEU A 80 -4.30 8.22 -2.06
N LEU A 81 -4.25 7.20 -1.22
CA LEU A 81 -3.02 6.53 -0.81
C LEU A 81 -2.28 5.95 -2.03
N PHE A 82 -2.95 5.13 -2.82
CA PHE A 82 -2.30 4.47 -3.95
C PHE A 82 -2.01 5.43 -5.11
N ALA A 83 -2.84 6.46 -5.33
CA ALA A 83 -2.52 7.50 -6.30
C ALA A 83 -1.27 8.29 -5.89
N ALA A 84 -1.17 8.67 -4.61
CA ALA A 84 0.00 9.37 -4.08
C ALA A 84 1.27 8.52 -4.17
N LEU A 85 1.18 7.22 -3.86
CA LEU A 85 2.31 6.29 -4.01
C LEU A 85 2.75 6.15 -5.47
N ALA A 86 1.81 5.94 -6.40
CA ALA A 86 2.11 5.83 -7.83
C ALA A 86 2.77 7.11 -8.36
N LEU A 87 2.27 8.29 -7.97
CA LEU A 87 2.87 9.58 -8.33
C LEU A 87 4.24 9.78 -7.71
N GLY A 88 4.40 9.46 -6.42
CA GLY A 88 5.68 9.55 -5.71
C GLY A 88 6.73 8.64 -6.35
N ARG A 89 6.37 7.41 -6.70
CA ARG A 89 7.25 6.46 -7.39
C ARG A 89 7.60 6.92 -8.79
N THR A 90 6.63 7.41 -9.55
CA THR A 90 6.88 7.96 -10.90
C THR A 90 7.83 9.17 -10.82
N GLY A 91 7.61 10.07 -9.85
CA GLY A 91 8.47 11.21 -9.59
C GLY A 91 9.88 10.80 -9.21
N GLY A 92 10.04 9.85 -8.28
CA GLY A 92 11.35 9.31 -7.89
C GLY A 92 12.09 8.68 -9.07
N LEU A 93 11.41 7.83 -9.86
CA LEU A 93 12.00 7.22 -11.05
C LEU A 93 12.43 8.26 -12.10
N TYR A 94 11.67 9.33 -12.25
CA TYR A 94 12.01 10.44 -13.15
C TYR A 94 13.24 11.22 -12.66
N LEU A 95 13.31 11.52 -11.36
CA LEU A 95 14.41 12.28 -10.76
C LEU A 95 15.71 11.49 -10.70
N ASP A 96 15.64 10.21 -10.35
CA ASP A 96 16.81 9.35 -10.15
C ASP A 96 17.25 8.63 -11.44
N GLY A 97 16.49 8.75 -12.53
CA GLY A 97 16.81 8.13 -13.82
C GLY A 97 16.75 6.60 -13.83
N THR A 98 16.21 5.98 -12.77
CA THR A 98 16.20 4.52 -12.54
C THR A 98 15.10 3.76 -13.30
N VAL A 99 14.83 4.16 -14.53
CA VAL A 99 13.85 3.50 -15.41
C VAL A 99 14.40 2.13 -15.82
N GLY A 100 14.07 1.08 -15.07
CA GLY A 100 14.52 -0.28 -15.38
C GLY A 100 14.52 -1.28 -14.23
N GLN A 101 14.37 -0.83 -12.97
CA GLN A 101 14.22 -1.78 -11.86
C GLN A 101 12.85 -2.46 -11.89
N THR A 102 12.83 -3.78 -12.08
CA THR A 102 11.62 -4.57 -12.26
C THR A 102 10.68 -4.48 -11.06
N PHE A 103 11.21 -4.44 -9.83
CA PHE A 103 10.40 -4.27 -8.62
C PHE A 103 9.61 -2.97 -8.62
N ASN A 104 10.25 -1.85 -9.01
CA ASN A 104 9.58 -0.55 -9.07
C ASN A 104 8.46 -0.54 -10.11
N LEU A 105 8.62 -1.24 -11.23
CA LEU A 105 7.56 -1.38 -12.23
C LEU A 105 6.37 -2.20 -11.69
N TYR A 106 6.63 -3.33 -11.02
CA TYR A 106 5.57 -4.12 -10.41
C TYR A 106 4.83 -3.36 -9.31
N ALA A 107 5.57 -2.65 -8.44
CA ALA A 107 5.00 -1.82 -7.40
C ALA A 107 4.16 -0.67 -7.99
N MET A 108 4.66 0.01 -9.01
CA MET A 108 3.92 1.08 -9.70
C MET A 108 2.64 0.56 -10.36
N ALA A 109 2.71 -0.59 -11.03
CA ALA A 109 1.55 -1.22 -11.64
C ALA A 109 0.50 -1.60 -10.59
N TYR A 110 0.93 -2.14 -9.44
CA TYR A 110 0.06 -2.44 -8.31
C TYR A 110 -0.59 -1.19 -7.73
N GLU A 111 0.19 -0.14 -7.48
CA GLU A 111 -0.27 1.14 -6.95
C GLU A 111 -1.30 1.79 -7.89
N ALA A 112 -0.96 1.94 -9.18
CA ALA A 112 -1.85 2.52 -10.18
C ALA A 112 -3.16 1.73 -10.33
N THR A 113 -3.06 0.40 -10.42
CA THR A 113 -4.25 -0.48 -10.56
C THR A 113 -5.12 -0.39 -9.31
N SER A 114 -4.52 -0.41 -8.12
CA SER A 114 -5.26 -0.32 -6.85
C SER A 114 -5.98 1.02 -6.70
N ALA A 115 -5.35 2.13 -7.11
CA ALA A 115 -5.96 3.46 -7.11
C ALA A 115 -7.17 3.53 -8.05
N VAL A 116 -7.06 2.97 -9.26
CA VAL A 116 -8.17 2.95 -10.23
C VAL A 116 -9.32 2.08 -9.72
N LEU A 117 -9.04 0.88 -9.21
CA LEU A 117 -10.07 -0.03 -8.70
C LEU A 117 -10.77 0.53 -7.46
N SER A 118 -10.04 1.16 -6.55
CA SER A 118 -10.65 1.81 -5.37
C SER A 118 -11.52 2.99 -5.78
N TYR A 119 -11.10 3.78 -6.77
CA TYR A 119 -11.88 4.90 -7.29
C TYR A 119 -13.17 4.44 -7.97
N ILE A 120 -13.09 3.41 -8.82
CA ILE A 120 -14.26 2.79 -9.44
C ILE A 120 -15.21 2.25 -8.38
N GLY A 121 -14.67 1.56 -7.37
CA GLY A 121 -15.45 1.08 -6.22
C GLY A 121 -16.17 2.22 -5.49
N PHE A 122 -15.47 3.32 -5.25
CA PHE A 122 -16.01 4.51 -4.59
C PHE A 122 -17.14 5.15 -5.39
N ARG A 123 -16.96 5.31 -6.70
CA ARG A 123 -17.95 5.90 -7.63
C ARG A 123 -19.22 5.04 -7.77
N ARG A 124 -19.10 3.72 -7.61
CA ARG A 124 -20.22 2.77 -7.76
C ARG A 124 -21.04 2.58 -6.47
N LEU A 125 -20.64 3.19 -5.34
CA LEU A 125 -21.43 3.14 -4.12
C LEU A 125 -22.56 4.18 -4.17
N PRO A 126 -23.82 3.79 -3.90
CA PRO A 126 -24.90 4.76 -3.72
C PRO A 126 -24.52 5.76 -2.61
N GLY A 127 -24.90 7.03 -2.84
CA GLY A 127 -24.73 8.14 -1.90
C GLY A 127 -25.48 7.91 -0.60
#